data_AF-F1MYY5-F1
#
_entry.id   AF-F1MYY5-F1
#
_cell.length_a   1.000
_cell.length_b   1.000
_cell.length_c   1.000
_cell.angle_alpha   90.00
_cell.angle_beta   90.00
_cell.angle_gamma   90.00
#
_symmetry.space_group_name_H-M   'P 1'
#
loop_
_entity.id
_entity.type
_entity.pdbx_description
1 polymer ?
#
loop_
_entity_poly.entity_id
_entity_poly.type
_entity_poly.pdbx_seq_one_letter_code
_entity_poly.pdbx_strand_id
1 'polypeptide(L)'
;MFSSDGTSHAALLLVQPATPRSAGCPTAPPGAGGTSSAAVGPEQPLLPGVRHLQLQTGRVELQGLLPAEVTVRMHAYQREKMKEEGRKRLEARRQRLRQLLVEEQDLLARQLEELRLSMNLREGRIREQHGNLKAAREEQRKLIAERLLYEHWKKNNPKLREIESDLHKRHVINAWETQKEEKKQQEAAEEEKEKRFENEYETARREALERMKAEEERRQLESKLQAEVLRQQMEELKAKEMEATKLKKEQENLLKQRWELERLEEERRQMAALRQKAELGRFLRHQYNVKLNRRTQQIQEELEADKRILQALLEEEDENQRVHQARREQALADVAWMKRVIEEQLELERAREAELQMLLREEAKEVWEKREAEWARERSARDRLMSEVLTGRQQQIQEKIEQNRRAQEESLRHREQLIQDLEEARELARREKEESEELKSARKQELEAQVAERQLQAWEADQQEKEEEEEARREEQLTAALLQQEAKMMAKQGYRPKPYGHPRIAWN
;
A
#
# COMPACT_ATOMS: atom_id res chain seq x y z
N MET A 1 -19.76 48.89 21.98
CA MET A 1 -18.58 49.17 21.13
C MET A 1 -17.83 47.85 20.97
N PHE A 2 -17.82 47.16 19.84
CA PHE A 2 -18.58 47.22 18.57
C PHE A 2 -19.00 45.75 18.25
N SER A 3 -20.09 45.38 17.57
CA SER A 3 -20.90 45.96 16.48
C SER A 3 -20.33 45.72 15.07
N SER A 4 -21.19 45.26 14.14
CA SER A 4 -20.98 44.98 12.68
C SER A 4 -19.92 43.92 12.32
N ASP A 5 -19.90 43.25 11.16
CA ASP A 5 -20.85 42.75 10.11
C ASP A 5 -19.94 41.97 9.10
N GLY A 6 -20.34 41.12 8.14
CA GLY A 6 -21.63 40.56 7.74
C GLY A 6 -21.47 39.58 6.54
N THR A 7 -22.47 38.73 6.34
CA THR A 7 -22.86 37.93 5.14
C THR A 7 -22.22 38.19 3.75
N SER A 8 -21.86 37.13 2.99
CA SER A 8 -22.74 36.42 1.99
C SER A 8 -22.10 35.85 0.69
N HIS A 9 -22.71 34.76 0.16
CA HIS A 9 -22.67 34.22 -1.24
C HIS A 9 -21.33 33.72 -1.83
N ALA A 10 -21.26 32.79 -2.81
CA ALA A 10 -22.20 31.90 -3.53
C ALA A 10 -21.50 30.53 -3.76
N ALA A 11 -22.10 29.33 -3.63
CA ALA A 11 -23.28 28.72 -4.27
C ALA A 11 -23.05 28.20 -5.72
N LEU A 12 -22.97 26.87 -5.89
CA LEU A 12 -23.30 26.12 -7.12
C LEU A 12 -23.43 24.59 -6.85
N LEU A 13 -24.69 24.14 -6.78
CA LEU A 13 -25.34 22.93 -7.38
C LEU A 13 -24.55 21.59 -7.46
N LEU A 14 -25.02 20.48 -6.85
CA LEU A 14 -26.14 19.57 -7.25
C LEU A 14 -25.90 18.73 -8.53
N VAL A 15 -26.32 17.45 -8.67
CA VAL A 15 -26.67 16.35 -7.74
C VAL A 15 -26.82 15.01 -8.52
N GLN A 16 -27.00 13.85 -7.86
CA GLN A 16 -27.32 12.55 -8.51
C GLN A 16 -28.72 12.54 -9.17
N PRO A 17 -29.06 11.60 -10.10
CA PRO A 17 -29.70 10.34 -9.68
C PRO A 17 -29.42 9.14 -10.61
N ALA A 18 -30.29 8.12 -10.61
CA ALA A 18 -30.03 6.75 -11.09
C ALA A 18 -30.74 6.31 -12.41
N THR A 19 -30.75 4.99 -12.62
CA THR A 19 -31.36 4.10 -13.65
C THR A 19 -32.84 4.41 -14.03
N PRO A 20 -33.46 3.89 -15.14
CA PRO A 20 -33.32 2.51 -15.66
C PRO A 20 -33.61 2.17 -17.18
N ARG A 21 -33.50 0.87 -17.49
CA ARG A 21 -34.14 0.01 -18.54
C ARG A 21 -34.83 0.60 -19.81
N SER A 22 -34.35 0.08 -20.96
CA SER A 22 -35.09 -0.70 -22.01
C SER A 22 -35.66 -0.05 -23.30
N ALA A 23 -35.60 -0.87 -24.36
CA ALA A 23 -36.38 -0.90 -25.63
C ALA A 23 -36.18 0.20 -26.70
N GLY A 24 -36.02 -0.21 -27.98
CA GLY A 24 -36.06 0.70 -29.15
C GLY A 24 -35.36 0.22 -30.44
N CYS A 25 -36.04 -0.60 -31.26
CA CYS A 25 -35.80 -0.71 -32.72
C CYS A 25 -36.48 0.50 -33.43
N PRO A 26 -36.31 0.82 -34.75
CA PRO A 26 -36.09 -0.12 -35.87
C PRO A 26 -35.33 0.39 -37.14
N THR A 27 -35.43 -0.40 -38.22
CA THR A 27 -35.43 -0.09 -39.68
C THR A 27 -34.31 -0.68 -40.56
N ALA A 28 -34.76 -1.32 -41.65
CA ALA A 28 -34.04 -1.61 -42.89
C ALA A 28 -34.73 -0.82 -44.03
N PRO A 29 -34.22 -0.78 -45.28
CA PRO A 29 -34.60 -1.79 -46.29
C PRO A 29 -33.51 -1.97 -47.41
N PRO A 30 -33.82 -2.46 -48.63
CA PRO A 30 -34.36 -3.78 -49.03
C PRO A 30 -33.40 -4.52 -50.02
N GLY A 31 -33.84 -5.63 -50.63
CA GLY A 31 -33.15 -6.28 -51.76
C GLY A 31 -34.10 -6.91 -52.80
N ALA A 32 -33.57 -7.19 -54.00
CA ALA A 32 -34.18 -7.96 -55.11
C ALA A 32 -33.08 -8.30 -56.15
N GLY A 33 -33.18 -9.32 -57.03
CA GLY A 33 -34.18 -10.40 -57.12
C GLY A 33 -34.29 -11.04 -58.53
N GLY A 34 -33.94 -12.34 -58.66
CA GLY A 34 -34.30 -13.23 -59.79
C GLY A 34 -33.48 -13.16 -61.11
N THR A 35 -33.64 -14.05 -62.11
CA THR A 35 -34.10 -15.47 -62.10
C THR A 35 -33.83 -16.22 -63.43
N SER A 36 -33.32 -17.46 -63.35
CA SER A 36 -33.62 -18.69 -64.15
C SER A 36 -34.11 -18.67 -65.63
N SER A 37 -33.28 -19.25 -66.53
CA SER A 37 -33.59 -20.34 -67.52
C SER A 37 -34.29 -20.14 -68.91
N ALA A 38 -33.98 -21.11 -69.81
CA ALA A 38 -34.78 -21.69 -70.93
C ALA A 38 -34.74 -21.16 -72.41
N ALA A 39 -33.90 -21.82 -73.24
CA ALA A 39 -34.25 -22.69 -74.41
C ALA A 39 -34.88 -22.19 -75.76
N VAL A 40 -34.17 -22.52 -76.88
CA VAL A 40 -34.66 -23.04 -78.20
C VAL A 40 -35.29 -22.09 -79.27
N GLY A 41 -35.07 -22.39 -80.57
CA GLY A 41 -35.66 -21.74 -81.79
C GLY A 41 -36.48 -22.74 -82.65
N PRO A 42 -36.56 -22.72 -84.02
CA PRO A 42 -35.94 -21.83 -85.05
C PRO A 42 -36.89 -21.47 -86.26
N GLU A 43 -36.32 -21.20 -87.46
CA GLU A 43 -36.92 -21.19 -88.85
C GLU A 43 -37.57 -19.91 -89.47
N GLN A 44 -37.82 -19.97 -90.81
CA GLN A 44 -38.33 -18.95 -91.77
C GLN A 44 -39.29 -19.66 -92.79
N PRO A 45 -39.65 -19.19 -94.03
CA PRO A 45 -39.68 -17.85 -94.70
C PRO A 45 -41.00 -17.56 -95.51
N LEU A 46 -41.01 -16.52 -96.38
CA LEU A 46 -41.63 -16.41 -97.76
C LEU A 46 -42.48 -15.14 -98.11
N LEU A 47 -42.63 -14.87 -99.44
CA LEU A 47 -43.31 -13.75 -100.15
C LEU A 47 -44.19 -14.30 -101.31
N PRO A 48 -45.16 -13.54 -101.91
CA PRO A 48 -45.23 -13.45 -103.41
C PRO A 48 -45.99 -12.27 -104.13
N GLY A 49 -45.55 -11.91 -105.37
CA GLY A 49 -46.43 -11.63 -106.56
C GLY A 49 -46.95 -10.19 -106.92
N VAL A 50 -47.61 -9.88 -108.07
CA VAL A 50 -47.57 -10.30 -109.51
C VAL A 50 -48.36 -9.31 -110.47
N ARG A 51 -48.15 -9.36 -111.82
CA ARG A 51 -49.09 -9.04 -112.99
C ARG A 51 -49.47 -7.56 -113.36
N HIS A 52 -49.91 -7.14 -114.59
CA HIS A 52 -49.73 -7.54 -116.03
C HIS A 52 -50.51 -6.61 -117.08
N LEU A 53 -50.07 -6.50 -118.38
CA LEU A 53 -50.85 -6.26 -119.67
C LEU A 53 -51.54 -4.85 -119.95
N GLN A 54 -51.98 -4.34 -121.14
CA GLN A 54 -51.73 -4.53 -122.63
C GLN A 54 -52.43 -3.45 -123.60
N LEU A 55 -51.96 -3.33 -124.89
CA LEU A 55 -52.69 -3.00 -126.19
C LEU A 55 -53.35 -1.58 -126.44
N GLN A 56 -54.04 -1.22 -127.57
CA GLN A 56 -53.79 -1.10 -129.06
C GLN A 56 -55.06 -0.42 -129.74
N THR A 57 -55.30 0.06 -131.00
CA THR A 57 -54.76 0.08 -132.42
C THR A 57 -54.82 1.54 -133.02
N GLY A 58 -55.22 2.00 -134.24
CA GLY A 58 -55.80 1.55 -135.57
C GLY A 58 -56.87 2.55 -136.12
N ARG A 59 -57.21 2.81 -137.42
CA ARG A 59 -56.71 2.51 -138.80
C ARG A 59 -57.24 3.56 -139.88
N VAL A 60 -57.70 3.19 -141.10
CA VAL A 60 -58.10 4.06 -142.28
C VAL A 60 -59.23 3.42 -143.17
N GLU A 61 -59.94 4.07 -144.13
CA GLU A 61 -59.64 4.25 -145.60
C GLU A 61 -60.70 5.13 -146.42
N LEU A 62 -60.80 5.03 -147.79
CA LEU A 62 -61.62 5.87 -148.75
C LEU A 62 -62.71 5.11 -149.58
N GLN A 63 -63.48 5.75 -150.53
CA GLN A 63 -64.62 5.13 -151.28
C GLN A 63 -64.88 5.58 -152.76
N GLY A 64 -65.38 4.65 -153.62
CA GLY A 64 -66.14 4.83 -154.89
C GLY A 64 -66.17 3.57 -155.81
N LEU A 65 -67.05 3.31 -156.80
CA LEU A 65 -68.39 3.88 -157.13
C LEU A 65 -69.30 2.86 -157.93
N LEU A 66 -69.60 3.03 -159.24
CA LEU A 66 -70.58 2.28 -160.11
C LEU A 66 -70.10 2.24 -161.61
N PRO A 67 -70.77 1.64 -162.67
CA PRO A 67 -72.11 1.01 -162.83
C PRO A 67 -72.13 -0.36 -163.62
N ALA A 68 -73.11 -0.61 -164.51
CA ALA A 68 -73.37 -1.83 -165.36
C ALA A 68 -73.93 -1.43 -166.77
N GLU A 69 -74.54 -2.23 -167.69
CA GLU A 69 -75.13 -3.60 -167.74
C GLU A 69 -75.32 -4.10 -169.22
N VAL A 70 -74.95 -5.35 -169.58
CA VAL A 70 -75.54 -6.32 -170.57
C VAL A 70 -74.91 -7.69 -170.24
N THR A 71 -75.67 -8.68 -169.76
CA THR A 71 -75.12 -9.52 -168.65
C THR A 71 -74.98 -11.03 -168.79
N VAL A 72 -75.65 -11.75 -169.70
CA VAL A 72 -75.84 -13.22 -169.51
C VAL A 72 -74.61 -14.11 -169.78
N ARG A 73 -73.67 -13.76 -170.67
CA ARG A 73 -72.50 -14.62 -170.98
C ARG A 73 -71.17 -14.21 -170.34
N MET A 74 -71.05 -13.00 -169.77
CA MET A 74 -69.77 -12.51 -169.22
C MET A 74 -69.61 -12.79 -167.70
N HIS A 75 -70.71 -12.96 -166.96
CA HIS A 75 -70.68 -13.19 -165.51
C HIS A 75 -70.18 -14.58 -165.07
N ALA A 76 -70.22 -15.59 -165.95
CA ALA A 76 -69.70 -16.92 -165.64
C ALA A 76 -68.18 -16.88 -165.37
N TYR A 77 -67.42 -16.30 -166.31
CA TYR A 77 -65.96 -16.16 -166.22
C TYR A 77 -65.53 -15.29 -165.02
N GLN A 78 -66.26 -14.20 -164.76
CA GLN A 78 -66.02 -13.34 -163.60
C GLN A 78 -66.19 -14.08 -162.26
N ARG A 79 -67.17 -14.98 -162.14
CA ARG A 79 -67.40 -15.77 -160.93
C ARG A 79 -66.30 -16.79 -160.63
N GLU A 80 -65.58 -17.28 -161.64
CA GLU A 80 -64.47 -18.21 -161.42
C GLU A 80 -63.20 -17.49 -160.97
N LYS A 81 -62.85 -16.36 -161.60
CA LYS A 81 -61.70 -15.53 -161.22
C LYS A 81 -61.76 -15.10 -159.74
N MET A 82 -62.95 -14.74 -159.24
CA MET A 82 -63.15 -14.39 -157.83
C MET A 82 -62.94 -15.58 -156.86
N LYS A 83 -63.17 -16.83 -157.29
CA LYS A 83 -62.87 -18.03 -156.48
C LYS A 83 -61.37 -18.28 -156.39
N GLU A 84 -60.62 -18.04 -157.45
CA GLU A 84 -59.15 -18.17 -157.43
C GLU A 84 -58.50 -17.12 -156.52
N GLU A 85 -58.98 -15.88 -156.55
CA GLU A 85 -58.54 -14.87 -155.59
C GLU A 85 -58.89 -15.25 -154.14
N GLY A 86 -60.06 -15.86 -153.91
CA GLY A 86 -60.43 -16.42 -152.61
C GLY A 86 -59.43 -17.47 -152.11
N ARG A 87 -58.98 -18.39 -152.99
CA ARG A 87 -57.94 -19.39 -152.67
C ARG A 87 -56.62 -18.72 -152.29
N LYS A 88 -56.12 -17.80 -153.13
CA LYS A 88 -54.86 -17.06 -152.91
C LYS A 88 -54.87 -16.28 -151.58
N ARG A 89 -55.99 -15.62 -151.24
CA ARG A 89 -56.18 -14.91 -149.96
C ARG A 89 -56.15 -15.87 -148.76
N LEU A 90 -56.69 -17.09 -148.89
CA LEU A 90 -56.69 -18.11 -147.84
C LEU A 90 -55.31 -18.76 -147.65
N GLU A 91 -54.57 -18.97 -148.74
CA GLU A 91 -53.19 -19.47 -148.72
C GLU A 91 -52.24 -18.44 -148.08
N ALA A 92 -52.37 -17.16 -148.43
CA ALA A 92 -51.65 -16.05 -147.78
C ALA A 92 -52.03 -15.86 -146.29
N ARG A 93 -53.14 -16.43 -145.81
CA ARG A 93 -53.47 -16.52 -144.37
C ARG A 93 -52.82 -17.75 -143.72
N ARG A 94 -52.81 -18.90 -144.42
CA ARG A 94 -52.12 -20.13 -143.97
C ARG A 94 -50.60 -19.94 -143.85
N GLN A 95 -49.98 -19.19 -144.76
CA GLN A 95 -48.55 -18.86 -144.69
C GLN A 95 -48.21 -18.03 -143.45
N ARG A 96 -48.96 -16.95 -143.18
CA ARG A 96 -48.78 -16.11 -141.98
C ARG A 96 -48.96 -16.88 -140.66
N LEU A 97 -49.92 -17.81 -140.60
CA LEU A 97 -50.10 -18.68 -139.42
C LEU A 97 -48.92 -19.65 -139.22
N ARG A 98 -48.24 -20.09 -140.29
CA ARG A 98 -47.02 -20.90 -140.16
C ARG A 98 -45.83 -20.11 -139.64
N GLN A 99 -45.71 -18.84 -140.03
CA GLN A 99 -44.63 -17.96 -139.55
C GLN A 99 -44.74 -17.73 -138.04
N LEU A 100 -45.92 -17.34 -137.55
CA LEU A 100 -46.18 -17.15 -136.11
C LEU A 100 -45.90 -18.43 -135.29
N LEU A 101 -46.28 -19.61 -135.78
CA LEU A 101 -45.99 -20.88 -135.08
C LEU A 101 -44.50 -21.25 -135.05
N VAL A 102 -43.68 -20.77 -135.99
CA VAL A 102 -42.22 -20.94 -135.95
C VAL A 102 -41.60 -19.91 -134.99
N GLU A 103 -42.07 -18.66 -135.03
CA GLU A 103 -41.65 -17.60 -134.10
C GLU A 103 -41.94 -17.98 -132.63
N GLU A 104 -43.10 -18.60 -132.35
CA GLU A 104 -43.42 -19.15 -131.02
C GLU A 104 -42.49 -20.31 -130.62
N GLN A 105 -42.12 -21.19 -131.55
CA GLN A 105 -41.18 -22.30 -131.28
C GLN A 105 -39.75 -21.79 -131.01
N ASP A 106 -39.27 -20.83 -131.80
CA ASP A 106 -37.95 -20.20 -131.61
C ASP A 106 -37.86 -19.45 -130.27
N LEU A 107 -38.93 -18.80 -129.83
CA LEU A 107 -39.00 -18.13 -128.53
C LEU A 107 -38.96 -19.13 -127.37
N LEU A 108 -39.71 -20.23 -127.46
CA LEU A 108 -39.71 -21.28 -126.44
C LEU A 108 -38.35 -22.01 -126.36
N ALA A 109 -37.66 -22.21 -127.49
CA ALA A 109 -36.33 -22.79 -127.52
C ALA A 109 -35.31 -21.95 -126.71
N ARG A 110 -35.28 -20.63 -126.94
CA ARG A 110 -34.37 -19.70 -126.24
C ARG A 110 -34.61 -19.70 -124.73
N GLN A 111 -35.87 -19.70 -124.29
CA GLN A 111 -36.22 -19.75 -122.86
C GLN A 111 -35.72 -21.02 -122.17
N LEU A 112 -35.69 -22.17 -122.87
CA LEU A 112 -35.14 -23.42 -122.34
C LEU A 112 -33.60 -23.39 -122.26
N GLU A 113 -32.92 -22.67 -123.15
CA GLU A 113 -31.46 -22.49 -123.11
C GLU A 113 -31.03 -21.53 -121.99
N GLU A 114 -31.73 -20.41 -121.82
CA GLU A 114 -31.52 -19.46 -120.70
C GLU A 114 -31.67 -20.15 -119.34
N LEU A 115 -32.71 -20.98 -119.17
CA LEU A 115 -32.91 -21.76 -117.95
C LEU A 115 -31.78 -22.77 -117.69
N ARG A 116 -31.28 -23.47 -118.72
CA ARG A 116 -30.13 -24.37 -118.61
C ARG A 116 -28.85 -23.64 -118.18
N LEU A 117 -28.58 -22.47 -118.77
CA LEU A 117 -27.43 -21.63 -118.40
C LEU A 117 -27.53 -21.15 -116.94
N SER A 118 -28.74 -20.76 -116.49
CA SER A 118 -28.99 -20.34 -115.10
C SER A 118 -28.70 -21.45 -114.08
N MET A 119 -29.04 -22.71 -114.40
CA MET A 119 -28.78 -23.86 -113.54
C MET A 119 -27.29 -24.19 -113.46
N ASN A 120 -26.57 -24.16 -114.58
CA ASN A 120 -25.12 -24.39 -114.60
C ASN A 120 -24.37 -23.33 -113.75
N LEU A 121 -24.79 -22.07 -113.82
CA LEU A 121 -24.24 -20.99 -112.99
C LEU A 121 -24.55 -21.18 -111.49
N ARG A 122 -25.73 -21.72 -111.16
CA ARG A 122 -26.12 -22.05 -109.78
C ARG A 122 -25.28 -23.20 -109.22
N GLU A 123 -25.04 -24.24 -110.01
CA GLU A 123 -24.15 -25.35 -109.63
C GLU A 123 -22.70 -24.89 -109.43
N GLY A 124 -22.17 -24.02 -110.31
CA GLY A 124 -20.84 -23.44 -110.16
C GLY A 124 -20.64 -22.79 -108.79
N ARG A 125 -21.55 -21.87 -108.42
CA ARG A 125 -21.52 -21.18 -107.11
C ARG A 125 -21.61 -22.14 -105.91
N ILE A 126 -22.39 -23.21 -106.01
CA ILE A 126 -22.51 -24.21 -104.94
C ILE A 126 -21.20 -24.99 -104.79
N ARG A 127 -20.54 -25.35 -105.90
CA ARG A 127 -19.23 -26.03 -105.89
C ARG A 127 -18.13 -25.13 -105.32
N GLU A 128 -18.13 -23.83 -105.67
CA GLU A 128 -17.23 -22.82 -105.11
C GLU A 128 -17.44 -22.64 -103.59
N GLN A 129 -18.69 -22.47 -103.15
CA GLN A 129 -19.03 -22.35 -101.72
C GLN A 129 -18.62 -23.60 -100.93
N HIS A 130 -18.85 -24.80 -101.47
CA HIS A 130 -18.39 -26.03 -100.85
C HIS A 130 -16.85 -26.14 -100.81
N GLY A 131 -16.16 -25.67 -101.85
CA GLY A 131 -14.70 -25.54 -101.88
C GLY A 131 -14.17 -24.62 -100.77
N ASN A 132 -14.75 -23.43 -100.64
CA ASN A 132 -14.36 -22.44 -99.63
C ASN A 132 -14.64 -22.94 -98.20
N LEU A 133 -15.79 -23.59 -97.97
CA LEU A 133 -16.10 -24.22 -96.68
C LEU A 133 -15.17 -25.41 -96.35
N LYS A 134 -14.71 -26.15 -97.36
CA LYS A 134 -13.70 -27.20 -97.18
C LYS A 134 -12.33 -26.59 -96.82
N ALA A 135 -11.91 -25.54 -97.52
CA ALA A 135 -10.66 -24.82 -97.25
C ALA A 135 -10.62 -24.25 -95.82
N ALA A 136 -11.66 -23.52 -95.39
CA ALA A 136 -11.76 -22.98 -94.03
C ALA A 136 -11.73 -24.08 -92.94
N ARG A 137 -12.36 -25.24 -93.20
CA ARG A 137 -12.29 -26.42 -92.32
C ARG A 137 -10.91 -27.08 -92.32
N GLU A 138 -10.10 -26.91 -93.36
CA GLU A 138 -8.73 -27.40 -93.42
C GLU A 138 -7.76 -26.41 -92.75
N GLU A 139 -7.98 -25.11 -92.86
CA GLU A 139 -7.27 -24.05 -92.13
C GLU A 139 -7.49 -24.15 -90.61
N GLN A 140 -8.73 -24.31 -90.15
CA GLN A 140 -9.00 -24.56 -88.73
C GLN A 140 -8.32 -25.83 -88.21
N ARG A 141 -8.26 -26.90 -89.03
CA ARG A 141 -7.54 -28.13 -88.66
C ARG A 141 -6.02 -27.95 -88.64
N LYS A 142 -5.45 -27.13 -89.53
CA LYS A 142 -4.03 -26.73 -89.49
C LYS A 142 -3.71 -25.95 -88.21
N LEU A 143 -4.47 -24.89 -87.90
CA LEU A 143 -4.28 -24.08 -86.69
C LEU A 143 -4.41 -24.91 -85.39
N ILE A 144 -5.35 -25.87 -85.34
CA ILE A 144 -5.48 -26.79 -84.21
C ILE A 144 -4.28 -27.75 -84.13
N ALA A 145 -3.83 -28.31 -85.26
CA ALA A 145 -2.65 -29.16 -85.31
C ALA A 145 -1.37 -28.41 -84.91
N GLU A 146 -1.18 -27.18 -85.39
CA GLU A 146 -0.07 -26.29 -85.04
C GLU A 146 -0.07 -25.96 -83.55
N ARG A 147 -1.23 -25.61 -82.97
CA ARG A 147 -1.35 -25.36 -81.52
C ARG A 147 -1.07 -26.60 -80.68
N LEU A 148 -1.55 -27.78 -81.11
CA LEU A 148 -1.29 -29.04 -80.42
C LEU A 148 0.18 -29.47 -80.54
N LEU A 149 0.80 -29.26 -81.71
CA LEU A 149 2.24 -29.46 -81.93
C LEU A 149 3.08 -28.51 -81.05
N TYR A 150 2.68 -27.25 -80.92
CA TYR A 150 3.35 -26.27 -80.06
C TYR A 150 3.22 -26.64 -78.57
N GLU A 151 2.03 -27.03 -78.10
CA GLU A 151 1.81 -27.50 -76.72
C GLU A 151 2.59 -28.80 -76.43
N HIS A 152 2.61 -29.74 -77.38
CA HIS A 152 3.37 -30.98 -77.28
C HIS A 152 4.88 -30.72 -77.26
N TRP A 153 5.38 -29.85 -78.13
CA TRP A 153 6.77 -29.38 -78.13
C TRP A 153 7.13 -28.68 -76.82
N LYS A 154 6.29 -27.76 -76.34
CA LYS A 154 6.50 -27.03 -75.08
C LYS A 154 6.70 -27.99 -73.90
N LYS A 155 5.83 -29.00 -73.78
CA LYS A 155 5.84 -29.99 -72.69
C LYS A 155 6.98 -31.01 -72.81
N ASN A 156 7.38 -31.38 -74.04
CA ASN A 156 8.40 -32.40 -74.26
C ASN A 156 9.82 -31.85 -74.39
N ASN A 157 10.00 -30.58 -74.73
CA ASN A 157 11.32 -29.94 -74.83
C ASN A 157 12.04 -29.94 -73.46
N PRO A 158 13.21 -30.59 -73.30
CA PRO A 158 13.90 -30.69 -72.01
C PRO A 158 14.30 -29.31 -71.47
N LYS A 159 14.73 -28.39 -72.34
CA LYS A 159 15.19 -27.05 -71.93
C LYS A 159 14.10 -26.21 -71.25
N LEU A 160 12.84 -26.40 -71.63
CA LEU A 160 11.73 -25.70 -70.99
C LEU A 160 11.41 -26.31 -69.63
N ARG A 161 11.50 -27.63 -69.47
CA ARG A 161 11.36 -28.30 -68.17
C ARG A 161 12.52 -28.00 -67.21
N GLU A 162 13.73 -27.81 -67.73
CA GLU A 162 14.88 -27.30 -66.98
C GLU A 162 14.60 -25.88 -66.46
N ILE A 163 14.14 -24.96 -67.33
CA ILE A 163 13.79 -23.58 -66.95
C ILE A 163 12.62 -23.54 -65.95
N GLU A 164 11.55 -24.31 -66.15
CA GLU A 164 10.43 -24.40 -65.21
C GLU A 164 10.88 -24.95 -63.84
N SER A 165 11.78 -25.95 -63.84
CA SER A 165 12.39 -26.49 -62.62
C SER A 165 13.28 -25.47 -61.91
N ASP A 166 14.06 -24.67 -62.65
CA ASP A 166 14.96 -23.66 -62.08
C ASP A 166 14.20 -22.43 -61.56
N LEU A 167 13.10 -22.05 -62.20
CA LEU A 167 12.17 -21.05 -61.67
C LEU A 167 11.50 -21.55 -60.37
N HIS A 168 11.11 -22.83 -60.32
CA HIS A 168 10.57 -23.42 -59.09
C HIS A 168 11.62 -23.48 -57.96
N LYS A 169 12.86 -23.92 -58.25
CA LYS A 169 13.98 -23.89 -57.29
C LYS A 169 14.21 -22.48 -56.76
N ARG A 170 14.25 -21.45 -57.62
CA ARG A 170 14.39 -20.05 -57.20
C ARG A 170 13.23 -19.61 -56.31
N HIS A 171 11.99 -19.95 -56.65
CA HIS A 171 10.85 -19.63 -55.79
C HIS A 171 10.97 -20.28 -54.40
N VAL A 172 11.37 -21.55 -54.31
CA VAL A 172 11.59 -22.26 -53.04
C VAL A 172 12.76 -21.68 -52.25
N ILE A 173 13.87 -21.31 -52.92
CA ILE A 173 15.01 -20.63 -52.28
C ILE A 173 14.58 -19.29 -51.70
N ASN A 174 13.94 -18.43 -52.50
CA ASN A 174 13.46 -17.12 -52.04
C ASN A 174 12.46 -17.24 -50.89
N ALA A 175 11.55 -18.23 -50.92
CA ALA A 175 10.59 -18.47 -49.84
C ALA A 175 11.25 -18.98 -48.55
N TRP A 176 12.33 -19.75 -48.67
CA TRP A 176 13.14 -20.20 -47.54
C TRP A 176 14.03 -19.07 -46.98
N GLU A 177 14.51 -18.16 -47.84
CA GLU A 177 15.19 -16.94 -47.42
C GLU A 177 14.25 -16.03 -46.62
N THR A 178 13.02 -15.77 -47.11
CA THR A 178 12.03 -15.00 -46.32
C THR A 178 11.66 -15.70 -45.01
N GLN A 179 11.45 -17.03 -45.00
CA GLN A 179 11.17 -17.78 -43.77
C GLN A 179 12.34 -17.68 -42.76
N LYS A 180 13.58 -17.65 -43.25
CA LYS A 180 14.79 -17.51 -42.43
C LYS A 180 14.97 -16.08 -41.90
N GLU A 181 14.51 -15.07 -42.62
CA GLU A 181 14.46 -13.68 -42.15
C GLU A 181 13.34 -13.46 -41.14
N GLU A 182 12.14 -14.03 -41.37
CA GLU A 182 11.04 -14.05 -40.41
C GLU A 182 11.46 -14.72 -39.10
N LYS A 183 12.10 -15.89 -39.15
CA LYS A 183 12.58 -16.59 -37.94
C LYS A 183 13.61 -15.76 -37.17
N LYS A 184 14.55 -15.09 -37.84
CA LYS A 184 15.50 -14.16 -37.20
C LYS A 184 14.81 -12.96 -36.56
N GLN A 185 13.77 -12.42 -37.18
CA GLN A 185 12.99 -11.32 -36.60
C GLN A 185 12.19 -11.78 -35.38
N GLN A 186 11.68 -13.01 -35.38
CA GLN A 186 11.04 -13.63 -34.21
C GLN A 186 12.05 -13.84 -33.08
N GLU A 187 13.20 -14.46 -33.37
CA GLU A 187 14.30 -14.67 -32.41
C GLU A 187 14.76 -13.33 -31.77
N ALA A 188 15.02 -12.30 -32.58
CA ALA A 188 15.40 -10.98 -32.08
C ALA A 188 14.29 -10.30 -31.25
N ALA A 189 13.02 -10.49 -31.64
CA ALA A 189 11.87 -9.98 -30.88
C ALA A 189 11.54 -10.81 -29.63
N GLU A 190 12.07 -12.03 -29.50
CA GLU A 190 12.02 -12.84 -28.29
C GLU A 190 13.16 -12.46 -27.34
N GLU A 191 14.39 -12.36 -27.84
CA GLU A 191 15.53 -11.77 -27.10
C GLU A 191 15.19 -10.38 -26.53
N GLU A 192 14.50 -9.52 -27.28
CA GLU A 192 14.08 -8.21 -26.77
C GLU A 192 13.00 -8.29 -25.67
N LYS A 193 12.15 -9.33 -25.65
CA LYS A 193 11.19 -9.54 -24.55
C LYS A 193 11.89 -10.10 -23.33
N GLU A 194 12.79 -11.08 -23.51
CA GLU A 194 13.61 -11.64 -22.43
C GLU A 194 14.39 -10.53 -21.72
N LYS A 195 15.11 -9.69 -22.47
CA LYS A 195 15.83 -8.53 -21.92
C LYS A 195 14.92 -7.54 -21.19
N ARG A 196 13.65 -7.38 -21.60
CA ARG A 196 12.67 -6.55 -20.86
C ARG A 196 12.26 -7.22 -19.55
N PHE A 197 11.90 -8.49 -19.58
CA PHE A 197 11.54 -9.26 -18.38
C PHE A 197 12.70 -9.39 -17.38
N GLU A 198 13.94 -9.55 -17.85
CA GLU A 198 15.16 -9.52 -17.01
C GLU A 198 15.33 -8.17 -16.31
N ASN A 199 15.15 -7.06 -17.03
CA ASN A 199 15.23 -5.71 -16.46
C ASN A 199 14.08 -5.46 -15.47
N GLU A 200 12.85 -5.86 -15.80
CA GLU A 200 11.69 -5.77 -14.91
C GLU A 200 11.93 -6.58 -13.62
N TYR A 201 12.42 -7.83 -13.74
CA TYR A 201 12.79 -8.67 -12.60
C TYR A 201 13.90 -8.05 -11.74
N GLU A 202 14.96 -7.53 -12.35
CA GLU A 202 16.05 -6.86 -11.63
C GLU A 202 15.58 -5.56 -10.95
N THR A 203 14.67 -4.78 -11.54
CA THR A 203 14.07 -3.63 -10.86
C THR A 203 13.21 -4.05 -9.68
N ALA A 204 12.30 -5.02 -9.85
CA ALA A 204 11.46 -5.54 -8.75
C ALA A 204 12.30 -6.13 -7.61
N ARG A 205 13.41 -6.82 -7.94
CA ARG A 205 14.40 -7.33 -6.98
C ARG A 205 15.09 -6.21 -6.20
N ARG A 206 15.49 -5.13 -6.86
CA ARG A 206 16.13 -3.96 -6.23
C ARG A 206 15.14 -3.23 -5.32
N GLU A 207 13.92 -2.98 -5.79
CA GLU A 207 12.86 -2.38 -4.96
C GLU A 207 12.53 -3.25 -3.74
N ALA A 208 12.49 -4.58 -3.87
CA ALA A 208 12.28 -5.49 -2.74
C ALA A 208 13.41 -5.39 -1.71
N LEU A 209 14.67 -5.32 -2.15
CA LEU A 209 15.83 -5.12 -1.27
C LEU A 209 15.83 -3.73 -0.62
N GLU A 210 15.36 -2.69 -1.31
CA GLU A 210 15.23 -1.33 -0.76
C GLU A 210 14.08 -1.21 0.24
N ARG A 211 12.95 -1.87 0.00
CA ARG A 211 11.84 -2.00 0.97
C ARG A 211 12.32 -2.70 2.26
N MET A 212 13.03 -3.82 2.14
CA MET A 212 13.61 -4.53 3.29
C MET A 212 14.58 -3.64 4.08
N LYS A 213 15.49 -2.93 3.41
CA LYS A 213 16.41 -1.98 4.08
C LYS A 213 15.66 -0.85 4.78
N ALA A 214 14.64 -0.26 4.15
CA ALA A 214 13.84 0.81 4.75
C ALA A 214 13.05 0.33 5.98
N GLU A 215 12.58 -0.92 6.00
CA GLU A 215 12.01 -1.54 7.20
C GLU A 215 13.06 -1.80 8.29
N GLU A 216 14.26 -2.26 7.94
CA GLU A 216 15.36 -2.46 8.88
C GLU A 216 15.84 -1.12 9.48
N GLU A 217 15.97 -0.07 8.68
CA GLU A 217 16.32 1.28 9.12
C GLU A 217 15.23 1.86 10.04
N ARG A 218 13.95 1.66 9.72
CA ARG A 218 12.83 2.03 10.61
C ARG A 218 12.90 1.31 11.95
N ARG A 219 13.03 -0.03 11.95
CA ARG A 219 13.19 -0.83 13.19
C ARG A 219 14.42 -0.38 13.99
N GLN A 220 15.52 0.00 13.33
CA GLN A 220 16.70 0.55 14.00
C GLN A 220 16.44 1.93 14.61
N LEU A 221 15.68 2.81 13.96
CA LEU A 221 15.31 4.12 14.50
C LEU A 221 14.34 3.98 15.68
N GLU A 222 13.33 3.13 15.56
CA GLU A 222 12.41 2.75 16.65
C GLU A 222 13.18 2.18 17.84
N SER A 223 14.12 1.25 17.61
CA SER A 223 15.00 0.69 18.65
C SER A 223 15.89 1.75 19.32
N LYS A 224 16.38 2.75 18.57
CA LYS A 224 17.17 3.87 19.12
C LYS A 224 16.32 4.77 19.99
N LEU A 225 15.12 5.14 19.55
CA LEU A 225 14.17 5.95 20.32
C LEU A 225 13.74 5.24 21.61
N GLN A 226 13.44 3.94 21.55
CA GLN A 226 13.17 3.12 22.73
C GLN A 226 14.38 3.11 23.69
N ALA A 227 15.60 2.91 23.17
CA ALA A 227 16.82 2.94 23.99
C ALA A 227 17.09 4.31 24.62
N GLU A 228 16.76 5.41 23.92
CA GLU A 228 16.89 6.78 24.43
C GLU A 228 15.87 7.08 25.55
N VAL A 229 14.61 6.63 25.42
CA VAL A 229 13.60 6.72 26.48
C VAL A 229 14.00 5.91 27.72
N LEU A 230 14.44 4.65 27.53
CA LEU A 230 14.97 3.83 28.61
C LEU A 230 16.20 4.47 29.27
N ARG A 231 17.05 5.17 28.49
CA ARG A 231 18.19 5.91 29.02
C ARG A 231 17.75 7.09 29.89
N GLN A 232 16.72 7.83 29.48
CA GLN A 232 16.13 8.95 30.23
C GLN A 232 15.53 8.45 31.56
N GLN A 233 14.70 7.40 31.54
CA GLN A 233 14.15 6.78 32.76
C GLN A 233 15.25 6.29 33.71
N MET A 234 16.34 5.71 33.18
CA MET A 234 17.52 5.30 33.96
C MET A 234 18.39 6.47 34.45
N GLU A 235 18.29 7.66 33.86
CA GLU A 235 18.93 8.89 34.34
C GLU A 235 18.07 9.57 35.41
N GLU A 236 16.75 9.53 35.28
CA GLU A 236 15.79 9.96 36.29
C GLU A 236 15.86 9.10 37.57
N LEU A 237 15.93 7.77 37.44
CA LEU A 237 16.13 6.88 38.59
C LEU A 237 17.43 7.21 39.36
N LYS A 238 18.53 7.48 38.64
CA LYS A 238 19.80 7.92 39.26
C LYS A 238 19.65 9.29 39.94
N ALA A 239 18.90 10.21 39.35
CA ALA A 239 18.59 11.49 39.98
C ALA A 239 17.80 11.31 41.29
N LYS A 240 16.79 10.42 41.30
CA LYS A 240 16.01 10.07 42.51
C LYS A 240 16.85 9.36 43.57
N GLU A 241 17.79 8.50 43.19
CA GLU A 241 18.76 7.93 44.14
C GLU A 241 19.68 9.00 44.74
N MET A 242 20.18 9.93 43.93
CA MET A 242 20.97 11.05 44.42
C MET A 242 20.16 11.97 45.34
N GLU A 243 18.89 12.25 45.03
CA GLU A 243 17.95 12.96 45.92
C GLU A 243 17.76 12.21 47.25
N ALA A 244 17.53 10.89 47.22
CA ALA A 244 17.41 10.08 48.44
C ALA A 244 18.70 10.13 49.30
N THR A 245 19.90 10.22 48.72
CA THR A 245 21.13 10.42 49.51
C THR A 245 21.26 11.83 50.09
N LYS A 246 20.70 12.88 49.44
CA LYS A 246 20.64 14.24 49.99
C LYS A 246 19.68 14.29 51.17
N LEU A 247 18.45 13.79 50.99
CA LEU A 247 17.41 13.75 52.02
C LEU A 247 17.88 13.00 53.28
N LYS A 248 18.59 11.87 53.13
CA LYS A 248 19.19 11.15 54.27
C LYS A 248 20.25 11.98 55.01
N LYS A 249 21.16 12.66 54.30
CA LYS A 249 22.17 13.56 54.91
C LYS A 249 21.54 14.75 55.63
N GLU A 250 20.46 15.30 55.08
CA GLU A 250 19.66 16.34 55.74
C GLU A 250 19.00 15.81 57.01
N GLN A 251 18.38 14.62 56.97
CA GLN A 251 17.78 13.97 58.13
C GLN A 251 18.83 13.72 59.23
N GLU A 252 20.01 13.18 58.90
CA GLU A 252 21.12 13.04 59.84
C GLU A 252 21.53 14.37 60.46
N ASN A 253 21.58 15.46 59.67
CA ASN A 253 22.00 16.77 60.15
C ASN A 253 20.94 17.45 61.02
N LEU A 254 19.66 17.21 60.76
CA LEU A 254 18.55 17.61 61.64
C LEU A 254 18.57 16.83 62.96
N LEU A 255 18.90 15.53 62.93
CA LEU A 255 19.10 14.74 64.13
C LEU A 255 20.30 15.23 64.95
N LYS A 256 21.44 15.54 64.32
CA LYS A 256 22.62 16.15 65.00
C LYS A 256 22.22 17.47 65.70
N GLN A 257 21.52 18.37 65.00
CA GLN A 257 21.03 19.63 65.60
C GLN A 257 20.05 19.41 66.77
N ARG A 258 19.20 18.37 66.70
CA ARG A 258 18.33 18.00 67.81
C ARG A 258 19.12 17.55 69.04
N TRP A 259 20.09 16.64 68.85
CA TRP A 259 20.94 16.13 69.94
C TRP A 259 21.81 17.24 70.55
N GLU A 260 22.30 18.18 69.74
CA GLU A 260 23.02 19.37 70.21
C GLU A 260 22.16 20.25 71.13
N LEU A 261 20.87 20.44 70.81
CA LEU A 261 19.93 21.19 71.65
C LEU A 261 19.57 20.43 72.93
N GLU A 262 19.29 19.13 72.84
CA GLU A 262 19.03 18.27 74.00
C GLU A 262 20.24 18.30 74.97
N ARG A 263 21.47 18.27 74.45
CA ARG A 263 22.70 18.44 75.23
C ARG A 263 22.82 19.82 75.88
N LEU A 264 22.55 20.91 75.15
CA LEU A 264 22.57 22.28 75.69
C LEU A 264 21.50 22.51 76.78
N GLU A 265 20.35 21.83 76.67
CA GLU A 265 19.34 21.81 77.72
C GLU A 265 19.80 21.05 78.96
N GLU A 266 20.47 19.91 78.80
CA GLU A 266 21.05 19.17 79.92
C GLU A 266 22.17 19.95 80.61
N GLU A 267 23.07 20.58 79.86
CA GLU A 267 24.08 21.51 80.38
C GLU A 267 23.42 22.62 81.22
N ARG A 268 22.33 23.23 80.72
CA ARG A 268 21.55 24.24 81.47
C ARG A 268 20.95 23.66 82.76
N ARG A 269 20.31 22.49 82.69
CA ARG A 269 19.67 21.81 83.84
C ARG A 269 20.70 21.47 84.92
N GLN A 270 21.87 20.98 84.53
CA GLN A 270 23.00 20.72 85.43
C GLN A 270 23.48 22.02 86.11
N MET A 271 23.69 23.09 85.34
CA MET A 271 24.11 24.39 85.89
C MET A 271 23.07 25.01 86.83
N ALA A 272 21.77 24.81 86.58
CA ALA A 272 20.71 25.21 87.49
C ALA A 272 20.75 24.41 88.81
N ALA A 273 20.90 23.08 88.73
CA ALA A 273 21.02 22.22 89.91
C ALA A 273 22.28 22.52 90.75
N LEU A 274 23.40 22.89 90.12
CA LEU A 274 24.60 23.34 90.82
C LEU A 274 24.40 24.66 91.57
N ARG A 275 23.67 25.62 90.99
CA ARG A 275 23.30 26.88 91.66
C ARG A 275 22.42 26.63 92.90
N GLN A 276 21.38 25.81 92.75
CA GLN A 276 20.49 25.41 93.86
C GLN A 276 21.28 24.74 95.00
N LYS A 277 22.21 23.83 94.69
CA LYS A 277 23.11 23.22 95.68
C LYS A 277 23.99 24.26 96.40
N ALA A 278 24.49 25.27 95.68
CA ALA A 278 25.30 26.36 96.26
C ALA A 278 24.47 27.35 97.12
N GLU A 279 23.19 27.53 96.80
CA GLU A 279 22.22 28.32 97.59
C GLU A 279 21.86 27.59 98.89
N LEU A 280 21.45 26.31 98.81
CA LEU A 280 21.23 25.46 99.99
C LEU A 280 22.48 25.36 100.88
N GLY A 281 23.67 25.22 100.28
CA GLY A 281 24.93 25.22 101.02
C GLY A 281 25.25 26.56 101.70
N ARG A 282 24.80 27.71 101.16
CA ARG A 282 24.91 29.01 101.85
C ARG A 282 23.94 29.09 103.03
N PHE A 283 22.69 28.67 102.86
CA PHE A 283 21.68 28.62 103.91
C PHE A 283 22.11 27.75 105.11
N LEU A 284 22.61 26.53 104.85
CA LEU A 284 23.09 25.63 105.91
C LEU A 284 24.30 26.20 106.67
N ARG A 285 25.25 26.85 105.99
CA ARG A 285 26.38 27.54 106.65
C ARG A 285 25.90 28.70 107.52
N HIS A 286 24.94 29.49 107.05
CA HIS A 286 24.36 30.56 107.87
C HIS A 286 23.71 30.00 109.14
N GLN A 287 22.89 28.94 109.04
CA GLN A 287 22.30 28.29 110.22
C GLN A 287 23.34 27.73 111.20
N TYR A 288 24.43 27.14 110.69
CA TYR A 288 25.51 26.64 111.55
C TYR A 288 26.25 27.79 112.26
N ASN A 289 26.58 28.87 111.53
CA ASN A 289 27.24 30.04 112.11
C ASN A 289 26.36 30.72 113.18
N VAL A 290 25.05 30.82 112.97
CA VAL A 290 24.12 31.36 113.98
C VAL A 290 24.11 30.50 115.26
N LYS A 291 24.19 29.16 115.14
CA LYS A 291 24.32 28.26 116.31
C LYS A 291 25.67 28.41 117.00
N LEU A 292 26.76 28.52 116.24
CA LEU A 292 28.11 28.71 116.78
C LEU A 292 28.23 30.04 117.54
N ASN A 293 27.74 31.14 116.95
CA ASN A 293 27.74 32.47 117.56
C ASN A 293 26.96 32.50 118.89
N ARG A 294 25.83 31.79 118.97
CA ARG A 294 25.08 31.64 120.23
C ARG A 294 25.89 30.92 121.31
N ARG A 295 26.67 29.89 120.96
CA ARG A 295 27.52 29.21 121.95
C ARG A 295 28.74 30.05 122.34
N THR A 296 29.30 30.84 121.43
CA THR A 296 30.37 31.79 121.81
C THR A 296 29.85 32.92 122.71
N GLN A 297 28.62 33.41 122.48
CA GLN A 297 27.97 34.38 123.37
C GLN A 297 27.77 33.80 124.78
N GLN A 298 27.25 32.57 124.89
CA GLN A 298 27.16 31.89 126.19
C GLN A 298 28.51 31.76 126.90
N ILE A 299 29.59 31.40 126.17
CA ILE A 299 30.94 31.31 126.75
C ILE A 299 31.47 32.70 127.17
N GLN A 300 31.09 33.78 126.47
CA GLN A 300 31.41 35.15 126.88
C GLN A 300 30.63 35.55 128.14
N GLU A 301 29.34 35.21 128.23
CA GLU A 301 28.49 35.42 129.42
C GLU A 301 29.01 34.61 130.64
N GLU A 302 29.41 33.35 130.44
CA GLU A 302 30.07 32.49 131.42
C GLU A 302 31.37 33.15 131.95
N LEU A 303 32.27 33.58 131.05
CA LEU A 303 33.54 34.24 131.42
C LEU A 303 33.35 35.64 132.03
N GLU A 304 32.30 36.37 131.66
CA GLU A 304 31.96 37.64 132.31
C GLU A 304 31.43 37.44 133.74
N ALA A 305 30.69 36.37 134.01
CA ALA A 305 30.28 36.02 135.36
C ALA A 305 31.50 35.66 136.23
N ASP A 306 32.41 34.83 135.73
CA ASP A 306 33.69 34.51 136.41
C ASP A 306 34.52 35.77 136.68
N LYS A 307 34.60 36.69 135.70
CA LYS A 307 35.26 37.99 135.88
C LYS A 307 34.61 38.82 136.98
N ARG A 308 33.27 38.88 137.05
CA ARG A 308 32.54 39.62 138.10
C ARG A 308 32.80 39.03 139.49
N ILE A 309 32.93 37.70 139.61
CA ILE A 309 33.32 37.03 140.86
C ILE A 309 34.74 37.45 141.28
N LEU A 310 35.71 37.44 140.36
CA LEU A 310 37.07 37.89 140.63
C LEU A 310 37.14 39.39 140.98
N GLN A 311 36.29 40.22 140.38
CA GLN A 311 36.18 41.64 140.73
C GLN A 311 35.60 41.84 142.14
N ALA A 312 34.57 41.09 142.54
CA ALA A 312 34.04 41.15 143.90
C ALA A 312 35.09 40.75 144.96
N LEU A 313 35.90 39.72 144.69
CA LEU A 313 37.01 39.32 145.57
C LEU A 313 38.09 40.40 145.67
N LEU A 314 38.42 41.08 144.55
CA LEU A 314 39.33 42.24 144.56
C LEU A 314 38.74 43.46 145.26
N GLU A 315 37.42 43.69 145.18
CA GLU A 315 36.75 44.78 145.89
C GLU A 315 36.76 44.56 147.40
N GLU A 316 36.61 43.31 147.87
CA GLU A 316 36.82 42.91 149.28
C GLU A 316 38.29 43.08 149.71
N GLU A 317 39.27 42.69 148.88
CA GLU A 317 40.71 42.93 149.14
C GLU A 317 41.06 44.42 149.17
N ASP A 318 40.43 45.25 148.34
CA ASP A 318 40.55 46.71 148.36
C ASP A 318 39.87 47.32 149.59
N GLU A 319 38.74 46.79 150.08
CA GLU A 319 38.09 47.27 151.30
C GLU A 319 38.95 47.06 152.55
N ASN A 320 39.69 45.95 152.59
CA ASN A 320 40.73 45.74 153.59
C ASN A 320 41.89 46.77 153.50
N GLN A 321 42.14 47.37 152.33
CA GLN A 321 43.16 48.40 152.10
C GLN A 321 42.64 49.85 152.29
N ARG A 322 41.33 50.09 152.18
CA ARG A 322 40.71 51.43 152.28
C ARG A 322 40.83 52.08 153.68
N VAL A 323 41.17 51.31 154.71
CA VAL A 323 41.30 51.73 156.13
C VAL A 323 42.34 52.86 156.38
N HIS A 324 43.10 53.31 155.37
CA HIS A 324 44.26 54.20 155.56
C HIS A 324 44.28 55.52 154.76
N GLN A 325 43.26 55.91 153.98
CA GLN A 325 43.42 56.97 152.97
C GLN A 325 42.36 58.11 152.93
N ALA A 326 41.81 58.47 154.11
CA ALA A 326 40.77 59.49 154.38
C ALA A 326 40.95 60.93 153.83
N ARG A 327 41.97 61.20 153.01
CA ARG A 327 42.20 62.50 152.35
C ARG A 327 42.45 62.42 150.84
N ARG A 328 42.51 61.21 150.27
CA ARG A 328 42.42 60.97 148.82
C ARG A 328 40.97 60.77 148.39
N GLU A 329 40.14 60.25 149.30
CA GLU A 329 38.73 59.90 149.11
C GLU A 329 37.86 61.02 148.51
N GLN A 330 38.04 62.29 148.87
CA GLN A 330 37.20 63.38 148.32
C GLN A 330 37.46 63.61 146.82
N ALA A 331 38.72 63.74 146.42
CA ALA A 331 39.08 63.86 145.00
C ALA A 331 38.76 62.58 144.22
N LEU A 332 38.88 61.40 144.86
CA LEU A 332 38.46 60.12 144.27
C LEU A 332 36.93 60.02 144.15
N ALA A 333 36.15 60.62 145.06
CA ALA A 333 34.69 60.63 145.01
C ALA A 333 34.16 61.57 143.92
N ASP A 334 34.73 62.76 143.76
CA ASP A 334 34.38 63.68 142.67
C ASP A 334 34.73 63.07 141.30
N VAL A 335 35.91 62.45 141.18
CA VAL A 335 36.32 61.70 139.98
C VAL A 335 35.44 60.47 139.76
N ALA A 336 35.05 59.72 140.80
CA ALA A 336 34.15 58.58 140.68
C ALA A 336 32.72 59.00 140.32
N TRP A 337 32.24 60.15 140.78
CA TRP A 337 30.94 60.70 140.38
C TRP A 337 30.95 61.14 138.92
N MET A 338 31.95 61.92 138.49
CA MET A 338 32.11 62.28 137.08
C MET A 338 32.28 61.05 136.18
N LYS A 339 33.04 60.05 136.64
CA LYS A 339 33.21 58.76 135.95
C LYS A 339 31.86 58.05 135.78
N ARG A 340 31.07 57.89 136.84
CA ARG A 340 29.73 57.26 136.79
C ARG A 340 28.79 57.99 135.83
N VAL A 341 28.73 59.33 135.90
CA VAL A 341 27.89 60.12 134.98
C VAL A 341 28.33 59.95 133.52
N ILE A 342 29.64 59.85 133.24
CA ILE A 342 30.15 59.58 131.90
C ILE A 342 29.85 58.12 131.47
N GLU A 343 29.95 57.15 132.38
CA GLU A 343 29.60 55.75 132.11
C GLU A 343 28.10 55.59 131.80
N GLU A 344 27.22 56.24 132.57
CA GLU A 344 25.77 56.31 132.32
C GLU A 344 25.43 56.96 130.97
N GLN A 345 26.10 58.05 130.58
CA GLN A 345 25.91 58.65 129.24
C GLN A 345 26.41 57.73 128.12
N LEU A 346 27.57 57.08 128.30
CA LEU A 346 28.11 56.13 127.31
C LEU A 346 27.22 54.88 127.15
N GLU A 347 26.53 54.43 128.21
CA GLU A 347 25.56 53.35 128.11
C GLU A 347 24.28 53.79 127.36
N LEU A 348 23.80 55.01 127.60
CA LEU A 348 22.69 55.59 126.83
C LEU A 348 23.04 55.83 125.36
N GLU A 349 24.28 56.22 125.05
CA GLU A 349 24.76 56.36 123.68
C GLU A 349 24.90 54.98 122.99
N ARG A 350 25.47 53.97 123.66
CA ARG A 350 25.51 52.58 123.15
C ARG A 350 24.11 52.01 122.90
N ALA A 351 23.13 52.32 123.75
CA ALA A 351 21.75 51.90 123.54
C ALA A 351 21.16 52.53 122.26
N ARG A 352 21.32 53.84 122.07
CA ARG A 352 20.92 54.56 120.84
C ARG A 352 21.66 54.05 119.61
N GLU A 353 22.96 53.77 119.71
CA GLU A 353 23.74 53.15 118.62
C GLU A 353 23.22 51.75 118.29
N ALA A 354 22.84 50.95 119.27
CA ALA A 354 22.26 49.62 119.05
C ALA A 354 20.87 49.70 118.39
N GLU A 355 20.02 50.64 118.80
CA GLU A 355 18.72 50.94 118.18
C GLU A 355 18.90 51.37 116.71
N LEU A 356 19.79 52.34 116.45
CA LEU A 356 20.13 52.79 115.09
C LEU A 356 20.71 51.66 114.23
N GLN A 357 21.60 50.82 114.79
CA GLN A 357 22.11 49.64 114.09
C GLN A 357 21.03 48.60 113.81
N MET A 358 20.01 48.46 114.65
CA MET A 358 18.88 47.56 114.41
C MET A 358 18.00 48.06 113.27
N LEU A 359 17.65 49.36 113.27
CA LEU A 359 16.91 50.00 112.17
C LEU A 359 17.67 49.87 110.84
N LEU A 360 18.97 50.22 110.81
CA LEU A 360 19.82 50.07 109.62
C LEU A 360 19.92 48.60 109.13
N ARG A 361 19.92 47.62 110.04
CA ARG A 361 19.87 46.19 109.69
C ARG A 361 18.52 45.79 109.11
N GLU A 362 17.43 46.42 109.51
CA GLU A 362 16.06 46.09 109.08
C GLU A 362 15.72 46.74 107.75
N GLU A 363 16.06 48.01 107.57
CA GLU A 363 16.06 48.68 106.27
C GLU A 363 16.91 47.91 105.24
N ALA A 364 18.11 47.47 105.63
CA ALA A 364 18.95 46.64 104.77
C ALA A 364 18.29 45.30 104.40
N LYS A 365 17.70 44.56 105.36
CA LYS A 365 16.96 43.31 105.06
C LYS A 365 15.84 43.57 104.05
N GLU A 366 15.00 44.59 104.27
CA GLU A 366 13.90 44.91 103.37
C GLU A 366 14.38 45.24 101.95
N VAL A 367 15.45 46.03 101.81
CA VAL A 367 16.02 46.35 100.50
C VAL A 367 16.60 45.10 99.81
N TRP A 368 17.26 44.21 100.57
CA TRP A 368 17.74 42.93 100.04
C TRP A 368 16.60 42.01 99.61
N GLU A 369 15.55 41.83 100.41
CA GLU A 369 14.39 40.99 100.08
C GLU A 369 13.63 41.49 98.85
N LYS A 370 13.40 42.81 98.76
CA LYS A 370 12.81 43.46 97.58
C LYS A 370 13.67 43.18 96.33
N ARG A 371 15.00 43.28 96.46
CA ARG A 371 15.94 43.03 95.35
C ARG A 371 16.06 41.55 94.96
N GLU A 372 16.01 40.63 95.91
CA GLU A 372 15.96 39.20 95.62
C GLU A 372 14.65 38.79 94.93
N ALA A 373 13.52 39.40 95.30
CA ALA A 373 12.23 39.20 94.64
C ALA A 373 12.22 39.74 93.20
N GLU A 374 12.83 40.90 92.94
CA GLU A 374 13.08 41.41 91.58
C GLU A 374 13.94 40.43 90.77
N TRP A 375 15.08 40.01 91.31
CA TRP A 375 15.95 39.04 90.64
C TRP A 375 15.28 37.67 90.45
N ALA A 376 14.38 37.25 91.35
CA ALA A 376 13.57 36.03 91.16
C ALA A 376 12.62 36.19 89.96
N ARG A 377 11.91 37.31 89.86
CA ARG A 377 11.04 37.63 88.71
C ARG A 377 11.84 37.70 87.40
N GLU A 378 12.99 38.38 87.39
CA GLU A 378 13.90 38.42 86.23
C GLU A 378 14.37 37.02 85.82
N ARG A 379 14.80 36.18 86.77
CA ARG A 379 15.21 34.79 86.51
C ARG A 379 14.07 34.00 85.89
N SER A 380 12.88 34.00 86.50
CA SER A 380 11.71 33.32 85.95
C SER A 380 11.29 33.83 84.56
N ALA A 381 11.43 35.13 84.28
CA ALA A 381 11.18 35.67 82.94
C ALA A 381 12.21 35.19 81.91
N ARG A 382 13.51 35.20 82.27
CA ARG A 382 14.60 34.68 81.42
C ARG A 382 14.51 33.17 81.20
N ASP A 383 14.04 32.41 82.19
CA ASP A 383 13.83 30.97 82.07
C ASP A 383 12.62 30.64 81.18
N ARG A 384 11.51 31.38 81.28
CA ARG A 384 10.35 31.28 80.37
C ARG A 384 10.74 31.57 78.92
N LEU A 385 11.30 32.75 78.65
CA LEU A 385 11.74 33.16 77.31
C LEU A 385 12.73 32.15 76.70
N MET A 386 13.67 31.62 77.50
CA MET A 386 14.58 30.59 77.02
C MET A 386 13.88 29.25 76.76
N SER A 387 12.88 28.86 77.56
CA SER A 387 12.08 27.65 77.29
C SER A 387 11.24 27.79 76.02
N GLU A 388 10.73 28.99 75.72
CA GLU A 388 10.01 29.32 74.48
C GLU A 388 10.95 29.27 73.26
N VAL A 389 12.17 29.83 73.37
CA VAL A 389 13.20 29.74 72.33
C VAL A 389 13.62 28.29 72.06
N LEU A 390 13.77 27.47 73.11
CA LEU A 390 14.15 26.07 73.00
C LEU A 390 13.03 25.22 72.39
N THR A 391 11.80 25.30 72.90
CA THR A 391 10.66 24.53 72.36
C THR A 391 10.31 24.96 70.93
N GLY A 392 10.32 26.26 70.63
CA GLY A 392 10.16 26.75 69.26
C GLY A 392 11.25 26.26 68.30
N ARG A 393 12.50 26.13 68.78
CA ARG A 393 13.58 25.54 67.97
C ARG A 393 13.46 24.02 67.82
N GLN A 394 13.01 23.29 68.85
CA GLN A 394 12.70 21.86 68.74
C GLN A 394 11.58 21.64 67.70
N GLN A 395 10.51 22.44 67.74
CA GLN A 395 9.40 22.40 66.77
C GLN A 395 9.90 22.64 65.35
N GLN A 396 10.69 23.70 65.10
CA GLN A 396 11.30 23.96 63.78
C GLN A 396 12.14 22.79 63.23
N ILE A 397 12.75 21.97 64.10
CA ILE A 397 13.53 20.80 63.69
C ILE A 397 12.61 19.59 63.47
N GLN A 398 11.58 19.40 64.30
CA GLN A 398 10.57 18.36 64.11
C GLN A 398 9.79 18.56 62.80
N GLU A 399 9.33 19.79 62.52
CA GLU A 399 8.69 20.19 61.26
C GLU A 399 9.58 19.87 60.04
N LYS A 400 10.89 20.14 60.12
CA LYS A 400 11.84 19.84 59.04
C LYS A 400 12.10 18.36 58.89
N ILE A 401 12.13 17.58 59.98
CA ILE A 401 12.22 16.12 59.93
C ILE A 401 10.94 15.55 59.28
N GLU A 402 9.76 16.08 59.58
CA GLU A 402 8.52 15.69 58.92
C GLU A 402 8.48 16.07 57.44
N GLN A 403 8.89 17.29 57.07
CA GLN A 403 8.98 17.74 55.68
C GLN A 403 9.95 16.86 54.87
N ASN A 404 11.15 16.61 55.41
CA ASN A 404 12.13 15.72 54.80
C ASN A 404 11.61 14.28 54.70
N ARG A 405 10.88 13.78 55.72
CA ARG A 405 10.21 12.47 55.66
C ARG A 405 9.14 12.41 54.55
N ARG A 406 8.29 13.42 54.42
CA ARG A 406 7.28 13.50 53.34
C ARG A 406 7.95 13.51 51.97
N ALA A 407 9.02 14.29 51.79
CA ALA A 407 9.83 14.28 50.58
C ALA A 407 10.52 12.92 50.30
N GLN A 408 10.94 12.18 51.33
CA GLN A 408 11.43 10.80 51.17
C GLN A 408 10.30 9.85 50.72
N GLU A 409 9.12 9.90 51.35
CA GLU A 409 7.96 9.09 50.98
C GLU A 409 7.47 9.41 49.55
N GLU A 410 7.49 10.68 49.13
CA GLU A 410 7.21 11.11 47.75
C GLU A 410 8.30 10.63 46.78
N SER A 411 9.58 10.79 47.11
CA SER A 411 10.69 10.31 46.27
C SER A 411 10.72 8.79 46.12
N LEU A 412 10.22 8.03 47.10
CA LEU A 412 10.05 6.58 47.01
C LEU A 412 8.92 6.21 46.05
N ARG A 413 7.73 6.82 46.18
CA ARG A 413 6.59 6.56 45.27
C ARG A 413 6.94 6.81 43.80
N HIS A 414 7.62 7.92 43.48
CA HIS A 414 8.05 8.19 42.11
C HIS A 414 9.11 7.20 41.62
N ARG A 415 9.98 6.69 42.50
CA ARG A 415 10.97 5.64 42.17
C ARG A 415 10.29 4.28 41.96
N GLU A 416 9.27 3.97 42.75
CA GLU A 416 8.44 2.76 42.61
C GLU A 416 7.65 2.77 41.29
N GLN A 417 7.07 3.91 40.92
CA GLN A 417 6.41 4.11 39.62
C GLN A 417 7.39 3.91 38.45
N LEU A 418 8.54 4.60 38.45
CA LEU A 418 9.56 4.43 37.41
C LEU A 418 10.11 2.99 37.31
N ILE A 419 10.12 2.23 38.41
CA ILE A 419 10.48 0.80 38.38
C ILE A 419 9.35 -0.03 37.76
N GLN A 420 8.09 0.23 38.12
CA GLN A 420 6.91 -0.44 37.53
C GLN A 420 6.82 -0.21 36.02
N ASP A 421 6.98 1.05 35.56
CA ASP A 421 6.98 1.40 34.14
C ASP A 421 8.07 0.63 33.35
N LEU A 422 9.26 0.47 33.94
CA LEU A 422 10.38 -0.28 33.36
C LEU A 422 10.17 -1.80 33.39
N GLU A 423 9.52 -2.33 34.43
CA GLU A 423 9.17 -3.76 34.53
C GLU A 423 8.04 -4.12 33.53
N GLU A 424 7.02 -3.28 33.38
CA GLU A 424 5.98 -3.44 32.36
C GLU A 424 6.56 -3.35 30.94
N ALA A 425 7.37 -2.33 30.64
CA ALA A 425 8.05 -2.20 29.35
C ALA A 425 8.95 -3.41 29.04
N ARG A 426 9.63 -3.97 30.06
CA ARG A 426 10.47 -5.16 29.92
C ARG A 426 9.65 -6.41 29.63
N GLU A 427 8.52 -6.62 30.30
CA GLU A 427 7.67 -7.79 30.07
C GLU A 427 6.88 -7.69 28.75
N LEU A 428 6.49 -6.49 28.31
CA LEU A 428 5.95 -6.27 26.96
C LEU A 428 6.99 -6.60 25.89
N ALA A 429 8.18 -5.98 25.97
CA ALA A 429 9.30 -6.25 25.06
C ALA A 429 9.89 -7.67 25.20
N ARG A 430 9.39 -8.49 26.13
CA ARG A 430 9.64 -9.93 26.21
C ARG A 430 8.57 -10.71 25.46
N ARG A 431 7.28 -10.44 25.71
CA ARG A 431 6.16 -11.08 25.00
C ARG A 431 6.24 -10.87 23.50
N GLU A 432 6.53 -9.66 23.04
CA GLU A 432 6.75 -9.36 21.61
C GLU A 432 7.86 -10.22 20.99
N LYS A 433 8.91 -10.55 21.76
CA LYS A 433 9.99 -11.43 21.29
C LYS A 433 9.53 -12.88 21.24
N GLU A 434 8.90 -13.37 22.30
CA GLU A 434 8.33 -14.72 22.40
C GLU A 434 7.31 -14.96 21.25
N GLU A 435 6.33 -14.07 21.06
CA GLU A 435 5.40 -14.07 19.92
C GLU A 435 6.12 -14.04 18.56
N SER A 436 7.16 -13.20 18.41
CA SER A 436 7.94 -13.17 17.16
C SER A 436 8.73 -14.46 16.90
N GLU A 437 9.10 -15.20 17.94
CA GLU A 437 9.81 -16.48 17.82
C GLU A 437 8.84 -17.65 17.57
N GLU A 438 7.65 -17.60 18.17
CA GLU A 438 6.52 -18.47 17.83
C GLU A 438 6.15 -18.33 16.34
N LEU A 439 5.92 -17.10 15.84
CA LEU A 439 5.64 -16.85 14.43
C LEU A 439 6.76 -17.33 13.49
N LYS A 440 8.03 -17.13 13.87
CA LYS A 440 9.18 -17.68 13.11
C LYS A 440 9.22 -19.21 13.14
N SER A 441 8.86 -19.85 14.25
CA SER A 441 8.88 -21.31 14.37
C SER A 441 7.71 -21.96 13.63
N ALA A 442 6.50 -21.40 13.72
CA ALA A 442 5.35 -21.81 12.93
C ALA A 442 5.62 -21.67 11.41
N ARG A 443 6.22 -20.56 10.97
CA ARG A 443 6.59 -20.37 9.56
C ARG A 443 7.70 -21.31 9.09
N LYS A 444 8.63 -21.72 9.97
CA LYS A 444 9.59 -22.78 9.66
C LYS A 444 8.89 -24.13 9.48
N GLN A 445 8.04 -24.52 10.42
CA GLN A 445 7.28 -25.78 10.35
C GLN A 445 6.39 -25.84 9.11
N GLU A 446 5.76 -24.73 8.71
CA GLU A 446 4.98 -24.64 7.47
C GLU A 446 5.85 -24.87 6.22
N LEU A 447 7.04 -24.28 6.16
CA LEU A 447 7.98 -24.46 5.06
C LEU A 447 8.60 -25.87 5.05
N GLU A 448 8.92 -26.42 6.22
CA GLU A 448 9.40 -27.80 6.40
C GLU A 448 8.33 -28.81 5.94
N ALA A 449 7.05 -28.57 6.25
CA ALA A 449 5.93 -29.35 5.75
C ALA A 449 5.78 -29.25 4.22
N GLN A 450 5.85 -28.05 3.63
CA GLN A 450 5.81 -27.87 2.17
C GLN A 450 7.00 -28.54 1.45
N VAL A 451 8.18 -28.57 2.07
CA VAL A 451 9.35 -29.29 1.54
C VAL A 451 9.16 -30.80 1.65
N ALA A 452 8.63 -31.31 2.78
CA ALA A 452 8.33 -32.73 2.96
C ALA A 452 7.23 -33.20 2.00
N GLU A 453 6.18 -32.41 1.77
CA GLU A 453 5.12 -32.70 0.79
C GLU A 453 5.67 -32.82 -0.62
N ARG A 454 6.53 -31.88 -1.06
CA ARG A 454 7.20 -31.94 -2.36
C ARG A 454 8.17 -33.12 -2.49
N GLN A 455 8.84 -33.50 -1.40
CA GLN A 455 9.69 -34.70 -1.37
C GLN A 455 8.86 -35.99 -1.48
N LEU A 456 7.68 -36.03 -0.85
CA LEU A 456 6.74 -37.14 -0.98
C LEU A 456 6.21 -37.25 -2.41
N GLN A 457 5.73 -36.15 -2.99
CA GLN A 457 5.25 -36.08 -4.39
C GLN A 457 6.33 -36.51 -5.39
N ALA A 458 7.58 -36.07 -5.20
CA ALA A 458 8.71 -36.49 -6.03
C ALA A 458 9.04 -37.97 -5.87
N TRP A 459 8.91 -38.54 -4.66
CA TRP A 459 9.10 -39.97 -4.42
C TRP A 459 7.97 -40.82 -5.00
N GLU A 460 6.71 -40.37 -4.90
CA GLU A 460 5.54 -41.03 -5.49
C GLU A 460 5.64 -41.07 -7.02
N ALA A 461 6.05 -39.96 -7.66
CA ALA A 461 6.34 -39.92 -9.09
C ALA A 461 7.50 -40.86 -9.48
N ASP A 462 8.59 -40.87 -8.71
CA ASP A 462 9.72 -41.78 -8.89
C ASP A 462 9.35 -43.26 -8.68
N GLN A 463 8.29 -43.58 -7.93
CA GLN A 463 7.70 -44.93 -7.93
C GLN A 463 6.84 -45.18 -9.17
N GLN A 464 5.98 -44.24 -9.56
CA GLN A 464 5.10 -44.38 -10.74
C GLN A 464 5.90 -44.58 -12.03
N GLU A 465 6.98 -43.82 -12.26
CA GLU A 465 7.86 -44.03 -13.41
C GLU A 465 8.50 -45.43 -13.42
N LYS A 466 8.77 -46.03 -12.25
CA LYS A 466 9.29 -47.42 -12.15
C LYS A 466 8.20 -48.47 -12.40
N GLU A 467 6.97 -48.22 -11.96
CA GLU A 467 5.84 -49.09 -12.25
C GLU A 467 5.50 -49.05 -13.75
N GLU A 468 5.46 -47.87 -14.37
CA GLU A 468 5.31 -47.70 -15.83
C GLU A 468 6.47 -48.33 -16.62
N GLU A 469 7.73 -48.18 -16.17
CA GLU A 469 8.87 -48.89 -16.77
C GLU A 469 8.74 -50.41 -16.65
N GLU A 470 8.28 -50.95 -15.51
CA GLU A 470 8.04 -52.39 -15.39
C GLU A 470 6.88 -52.88 -16.25
N GLU A 471 5.78 -52.13 -16.37
CA GLU A 471 4.68 -52.48 -17.26
C GLU A 471 5.10 -52.42 -18.73
N ALA A 472 5.81 -51.37 -19.17
CA ALA A 472 6.39 -51.29 -20.51
C ALA A 472 7.34 -52.48 -20.79
N ARG A 473 8.22 -52.84 -19.86
CA ARG A 473 9.09 -54.03 -19.99
C ARG A 473 8.30 -55.35 -20.04
N ARG A 474 7.14 -55.45 -19.38
CA ARG A 474 6.24 -56.61 -19.47
C ARG A 474 5.53 -56.66 -20.82
N GLU A 475 5.08 -55.52 -21.34
CA GLU A 475 4.50 -55.41 -22.70
C GLU A 475 5.53 -55.72 -23.80
N GLU A 476 6.77 -55.24 -23.68
CA GLU A 476 7.88 -55.60 -24.57
C GLU A 476 8.14 -57.12 -24.54
N GLN A 477 8.13 -57.75 -23.38
CA GLN A 477 8.29 -59.20 -23.25
C GLN A 477 7.12 -59.98 -23.88
N LEU A 478 5.88 -59.54 -23.67
CA LEU A 478 4.68 -60.14 -24.26
C LEU A 478 4.65 -59.99 -25.78
N THR A 479 4.92 -58.79 -26.30
CA THR A 479 4.99 -58.52 -27.74
C THR A 479 6.16 -59.26 -28.38
N ALA A 480 7.34 -59.31 -27.77
CA ALA A 480 8.47 -60.13 -28.25
C ALA A 480 8.15 -61.63 -28.23
N ALA A 481 7.42 -62.13 -27.23
CA ALA A 481 6.99 -63.53 -27.17
C ALA A 481 5.98 -63.86 -28.29
N LEU A 482 5.01 -62.97 -28.57
CA LEU A 482 4.10 -63.09 -29.71
C LEU A 482 4.86 -63.04 -31.04
N LEU A 483 5.81 -62.11 -31.19
CA LEU A 483 6.64 -61.97 -32.39
C LEU A 483 7.52 -63.21 -32.61
N GLN A 484 8.02 -63.85 -31.54
CA GLN A 484 8.67 -65.16 -31.65
C GLN A 484 7.72 -66.29 -32.05
N GLN A 485 6.47 -66.30 -31.58
CA GLN A 485 5.48 -67.30 -32.00
C GLN A 485 5.12 -67.13 -33.47
N GLU A 486 4.85 -65.90 -33.91
CA GLU A 486 4.64 -65.58 -35.33
C GLU A 486 5.87 -65.92 -36.18
N ALA A 487 7.09 -65.58 -35.75
CA ALA A 487 8.31 -65.99 -36.44
C ALA A 487 8.44 -67.52 -36.57
N LYS A 488 8.08 -68.29 -35.52
CA LYS A 488 8.03 -69.76 -35.54
C LYS A 488 6.92 -70.31 -36.45
N MET A 489 5.81 -69.59 -36.63
CA MET A 489 4.72 -69.97 -37.54
C MET A 489 5.05 -69.62 -39.00
N MET A 490 5.58 -68.42 -39.25
CA MET A 490 6.13 -67.97 -40.54
C MET A 490 7.26 -68.88 -41.03
N ALA A 491 8.17 -69.31 -40.14
CA ALA A 491 9.23 -70.27 -40.49
C ALA A 491 8.68 -71.66 -40.87
N LYS A 492 7.53 -72.08 -40.32
CA LYS A 492 6.85 -73.34 -40.66
C LYS A 492 5.99 -73.25 -41.93
N GLN A 493 5.40 -72.08 -42.22
CA GLN A 493 4.53 -71.87 -43.39
C GLN A 493 5.30 -71.39 -44.63
N GLY A 494 6.51 -70.87 -44.46
CA GLY A 494 7.31 -70.26 -45.51
C GLY A 494 6.83 -68.86 -45.90
N TYR A 495 7.64 -68.15 -46.69
CA TYR A 495 7.27 -66.82 -47.19
C TYR A 495 6.10 -66.92 -48.18
N ARG A 496 4.91 -66.48 -47.76
CA ARG A 496 3.78 -66.26 -48.66
C ARG A 496 3.91 -64.88 -49.34
N PRO A 497 4.10 -64.81 -50.67
CA PRO A 497 4.03 -63.53 -51.38
C PRO A 497 2.61 -62.95 -51.25
N LYS A 498 2.49 -61.64 -51.00
CA LYS A 498 1.18 -60.98 -50.89
C LYS A 498 0.42 -61.10 -52.21
N PRO A 499 -0.83 -61.60 -52.22
CA PRO A 499 -1.60 -61.73 -53.45
C PRO A 499 -2.12 -60.35 -53.90
N TYR A 500 -1.45 -59.76 -54.89
CA TYR A 500 -1.94 -58.59 -55.62
C TYR A 500 -3.07 -59.00 -56.59
N GLY A 501 -4.20 -59.45 -56.03
CA GLY A 501 -5.40 -59.86 -56.76
C GLY A 501 -6.63 -59.17 -56.18
N HIS A 502 -7.31 -58.36 -56.99
CA HIS A 502 -8.51 -57.63 -56.57
C HIS A 502 -9.66 -58.61 -56.32
N PRO A 503 -10.27 -58.67 -55.11
CA PRO A 503 -11.32 -59.64 -54.82
C PRO A 503 -12.57 -59.41 -55.65
N ARG A 504 -12.97 -60.41 -56.45
CA ARG A 504 -14.32 -60.45 -57.04
C ARG A 504 -15.32 -60.76 -55.94
N ILE A 505 -16.03 -59.74 -55.47
CA ILE A 505 -17.18 -59.88 -54.58
C ILE A 505 -18.27 -60.64 -55.35
N ALA A 506 -18.64 -61.83 -54.85
CA ALA A 506 -19.82 -62.54 -55.30
C ALA A 506 -21.04 -61.87 -54.65
N TRP A 507 -21.96 -61.35 -55.47
CA TRP A 507 -23.22 -60.79 -55.01
C TRP A 507 -24.24 -61.91 -54.81
N ASN A 508 -24.83 -61.96 -53.62
CA ASN A 508 -26.09 -62.60 -53.25
C ASN A 508 -26.80 -61.64 -52.28
#